data_AF-A0A1Q7QUK7-F1
#
_entry.id   AF-A0A1Q7QUK7-F1
#
_cell.length_a   1.000
_cell.length_b   1.000
_cell.length_c   1.000
_cell.angle_alpha   90.00
_cell.angle_beta   90.00
_cell.angle_gamma   90.00
#
_symmetry.space_group_name_H-M   'P 1'
#
loop_
_entity.id
_entity.type
_entity.pdbx_description
1 polymer ?
#
loop_
_entity_poly.entity_id
_entity_poly.type
_entity_poly.pdbx_seq_one_letter_code
_entity_poly.pdbx_strand_id
1 'polypeptide(L)'
;MGTLADRLRALALAMGAPGLLLIAFLDSSFLSLPEIADLMVVYMVTHHKSRVVLYAFSATLGSIGGCLVMYFIGKKGGDALVSKRFTTRNIERAKASFQRHGVMTVLIPSLLPPPAPFKIFVLLAGVAHVDVRKFVLAVALGRGVRYLALGFLAVEYGDRALAYLHENGVKVSLIAVGVLAAGFVAYLVWSKADAQKSR
;
A
#
# COMPACT_ATOMS: atom_id res chain seq x y z
N MET A 1 -4.49 -6.98 26.44
CA MET A 1 -5.23 -5.78 25.94
C MET A 1 -5.11 -5.78 24.42
N GLY A 2 -6.16 -6.17 23.69
CA GLY A 2 -6.11 -6.18 22.22
C GLY A 2 -6.00 -4.77 21.67
N THR A 3 -5.09 -4.55 20.73
CA THR A 3 -4.88 -3.24 20.11
C THR A 3 -6.12 -2.84 19.30
N LEU A 4 -6.30 -1.54 19.02
CA LEU A 4 -7.39 -1.06 18.15
C LEU A 4 -7.39 -1.81 16.80
N ALA A 5 -6.20 -2.13 16.30
CA ALA A 5 -6.04 -2.92 15.08
C ALA A 5 -6.65 -4.33 15.21
N ASP A 6 -6.50 -4.99 16.36
CA ASP A 6 -7.06 -6.34 16.56
C ASP A 6 -8.58 -6.33 16.61
N ARG A 7 -9.17 -5.27 17.19
CA ARG A 7 -10.64 -5.07 17.19
C ARG A 7 -11.16 -4.77 15.79
N LEU A 8 -10.46 -3.94 15.03
CA LEU A 8 -10.82 -3.64 13.63
C LEU A 8 -10.70 -4.88 12.74
N ARG A 9 -9.67 -5.71 12.95
CA ARG A 9 -9.51 -7.01 12.28
C ARG A 9 -10.66 -7.95 12.60
N ALA A 10 -10.98 -8.14 13.88
CA ALA A 10 -12.07 -9.01 14.31
C ALA A 10 -13.42 -8.56 13.72
N LEU A 11 -13.68 -7.25 13.72
CA LEU A 11 -14.89 -6.68 13.13
C LEU A 11 -14.94 -6.89 11.61
N ALA A 12 -13.81 -6.71 10.93
CA ALA A 12 -13.75 -6.91 9.49
C ALA A 12 -13.96 -8.37 9.08
N LEU A 13 -13.38 -9.31 9.82
CA LEU A 13 -13.60 -10.75 9.63
C LEU A 13 -15.07 -11.12 9.86
N ALA A 14 -15.72 -10.52 10.86
CA ALA A 14 -17.13 -10.74 11.13
C ALA A 14 -18.05 -10.17 10.02
N MET A 15 -17.66 -9.05 9.40
CA MET A 15 -18.46 -8.37 8.38
C MET A 15 -18.19 -8.84 6.95
N GLY A 16 -17.10 -9.57 6.68
CA GLY A 16 -16.78 -10.05 5.33
C GLY A 16 -16.33 -8.91 4.40
N ALA A 17 -16.89 -8.85 3.18
CA ALA A 17 -16.47 -7.91 2.14
C ALA A 17 -16.60 -6.41 2.54
N PRO A 18 -17.68 -5.97 3.22
CA PRO A 18 -17.75 -4.62 3.80
C PRO A 18 -16.66 -4.34 4.84
N GLY A 19 -16.30 -5.33 5.65
CA GLY A 19 -15.22 -5.23 6.62
C GLY A 19 -13.86 -5.01 5.96
N LEU A 20 -13.60 -5.78 4.90
CA LEU A 20 -12.40 -5.64 4.08
C LEU A 20 -12.28 -4.27 3.42
N LEU A 21 -13.40 -3.74 2.92
CA LEU A 21 -13.47 -2.38 2.37
C LEU A 21 -13.06 -1.34 3.42
N LEU A 22 -13.61 -1.43 4.64
CA LEU A 22 -13.27 -0.50 5.72
C LEU A 22 -11.80 -0.61 6.12
N ILE A 23 -11.26 -1.83 6.23
CA ILE A 23 -9.83 -2.02 6.51
C ILE A 23 -8.98 -1.42 5.40
N ALA A 24 -9.27 -1.71 4.14
CA ALA A 24 -8.49 -1.19 3.01
C ALA A 24 -8.55 0.34 2.92
N PHE A 25 -9.70 0.92 3.28
CA PHE A 25 -9.85 2.36 3.44
C PHE A 25 -8.92 2.92 4.51
N LEU A 26 -8.96 2.36 5.73
CA LEU A 26 -8.13 2.83 6.83
C LEU A 26 -6.63 2.62 6.55
N ASP A 27 -6.27 1.46 6.00
CA ASP A 27 -4.89 1.08 5.67
C ASP A 27 -4.28 1.96 4.56
N SER A 28 -5.10 2.37 3.58
CA SER A 28 -4.67 3.29 2.52
C SER A 28 -4.81 4.77 2.90
N SER A 29 -5.42 5.08 4.05
CA SER A 29 -5.56 6.44 4.58
C SER A 29 -4.32 6.87 5.38
N PHE A 30 -4.46 7.98 6.10
CA PHE A 30 -3.40 8.53 6.95
C PHE A 30 -3.00 7.62 8.13
N LEU A 31 -3.90 6.71 8.54
CA LEU A 31 -3.58 5.65 9.49
C LEU A 31 -2.64 4.67 8.79
N SER A 32 -1.34 4.83 9.04
CA SER A 32 -0.33 3.94 8.49
C SER A 32 -0.38 2.60 9.21
N LEU A 33 -1.40 1.81 8.89
CA LEU A 33 -1.44 0.40 9.23
C LEU A 33 -0.42 -0.34 8.33
N PRO A 34 0.27 -1.35 8.86
CA PRO A 34 1.22 -2.14 8.09
C PRO A 34 0.45 -3.14 7.22
N GLU A 35 0.04 -2.68 6.03
CA GLU A 35 -0.47 -3.47 4.89
C GLU A 35 -1.48 -4.56 5.29
N ILE A 36 -2.36 -4.18 6.20
CA ILE A 36 -3.32 -5.10 6.80
C ILE A 36 -4.31 -5.56 5.73
N ALA A 37 -4.61 -4.72 4.74
CA ALA A 37 -5.50 -5.02 3.64
C ALA A 37 -5.01 -6.22 2.81
N ASP A 38 -3.74 -6.25 2.42
CA ASP A 38 -3.15 -7.31 1.61
C ASP A 38 -3.22 -8.67 2.31
N LEU A 39 -2.86 -8.72 3.60
CA LEU A 39 -2.97 -9.93 4.42
C LEU A 39 -4.41 -10.41 4.55
N MET A 40 -5.36 -9.47 4.71
CA MET A 40 -6.77 -9.81 4.86
C MET A 40 -7.37 -10.35 3.55
N VAL A 41 -6.98 -9.80 2.39
CA VAL A 41 -7.35 -10.37 1.08
C VAL A 41 -6.88 -11.82 0.99
N VAL A 42 -5.61 -12.10 1.26
CA VAL A 42 -5.06 -13.47 1.20
C VAL A 42 -5.78 -14.41 2.16
N TYR A 43 -5.96 -14.00 3.42
CA TYR A 43 -6.63 -14.81 4.44
C TYR A 43 -8.09 -15.14 4.05
N MET A 44 -8.87 -14.12 3.68
CA MET A 44 -10.29 -14.29 3.36
C MET A 44 -10.50 -15.11 2.08
N VAL A 45 -9.65 -14.91 1.06
CA VAL A 45 -9.71 -15.68 -0.18
C VAL A 45 -9.32 -17.14 0.05
N THR A 46 -8.31 -17.41 0.89
CA THR A 46 -7.92 -18.80 1.22
C THR A 46 -9.12 -19.57 1.83
N HIS A 47 -9.90 -18.91 2.70
CA HIS A 47 -11.08 -19.53 3.32
C HIS A 47 -12.32 -19.57 2.43
N HIS A 48 -12.45 -18.63 1.48
CA HIS A 48 -13.62 -18.53 0.59
C HIS A 48 -13.19 -18.22 -0.85
N LYS A 49 -12.57 -19.20 -1.51
CA LYS A 49 -11.92 -19.05 -2.82
C LYS A 49 -12.87 -18.52 -3.92
N SER A 50 -14.14 -18.91 -3.89
CA SER A 50 -15.15 -18.46 -4.85
C SER A 50 -15.45 -16.95 -4.79
N ARG A 51 -15.06 -16.27 -3.70
CA ARG A 51 -15.31 -14.84 -3.48
C ARG A 51 -14.09 -13.96 -3.80
N VAL A 52 -13.10 -14.49 -4.52
CA VAL A 52 -11.86 -13.77 -4.86
C VAL A 52 -12.11 -12.40 -5.51
N VAL A 53 -13.02 -12.35 -6.50
CA VAL A 53 -13.35 -11.09 -7.20
C VAL A 53 -14.02 -10.10 -6.25
N LEU A 54 -14.94 -10.57 -5.41
CA LEU A 54 -15.65 -9.74 -4.44
C LEU A 54 -14.67 -9.10 -3.44
N TYR A 55 -13.78 -9.90 -2.85
CA TYR A 55 -12.82 -9.40 -1.87
C TYR A 55 -11.79 -8.47 -2.50
N ALA A 56 -11.24 -8.81 -3.67
CA ALA A 56 -10.34 -7.93 -4.39
C ALA A 56 -11.00 -6.60 -4.72
N PHE A 57 -12.23 -6.62 -5.23
CA PHE A 57 -12.99 -5.42 -5.58
C PHE A 57 -13.31 -4.56 -4.34
N SER A 58 -13.77 -5.16 -3.24
CA SER A 58 -14.01 -4.45 -1.98
C SER A 58 -12.74 -3.80 -1.43
N ALA A 59 -11.61 -4.51 -1.46
CA ALA A 59 -10.32 -3.95 -1.07
C ALA A 59 -9.89 -2.79 -1.98
N THR A 60 -10.09 -2.91 -3.30
CA THR A 60 -9.80 -1.83 -4.26
C THR A 60 -10.64 -0.59 -3.98
N LEU A 61 -11.96 -0.75 -3.77
CA LEU A 61 -12.85 0.37 -3.46
C LEU A 61 -12.46 1.06 -2.15
N GLY A 62 -12.18 0.27 -1.11
CA GLY A 62 -11.68 0.80 0.16
C GLY A 62 -10.39 1.59 -0.04
N SER A 63 -9.42 1.00 -0.74
CA SER A 63 -8.13 1.63 -1.02
C SER A 63 -8.27 2.93 -1.81
N ILE A 64 -9.13 2.98 -2.84
CA ILE A 64 -9.44 4.22 -3.57
C ILE A 64 -9.96 5.29 -2.63
N GLY A 65 -10.93 4.95 -1.77
CA GLY A 65 -11.48 5.88 -0.79
C GLY A 65 -10.41 6.44 0.16
N GLY A 66 -9.54 5.57 0.70
CA GLY A 66 -8.46 6.02 1.60
C GLY A 66 -7.41 6.87 0.88
N CYS A 67 -7.07 6.49 -0.35
CA CYS A 67 -6.16 7.25 -1.21
C CYS A 67 -6.73 8.64 -1.56
N LEU A 68 -8.04 8.76 -1.77
CA LEU A 68 -8.71 10.03 -2.01
C LEU A 68 -8.61 10.96 -0.80
N VAL A 69 -8.78 10.45 0.42
CA VAL A 69 -8.58 11.23 1.65
C VAL A 69 -7.17 11.81 1.67
N MET A 70 -6.16 10.97 1.43
CA MET A 70 -4.75 11.41 1.43
C MET A 70 -4.44 12.39 0.28
N TYR A 71 -4.99 12.15 -0.91
CA TYR A 71 -4.89 13.05 -2.06
C TYR A 71 -5.49 14.43 -1.73
N PHE A 72 -6.68 14.49 -1.12
CA PHE A 72 -7.31 15.76 -0.77
C PHE A 72 -6.59 16.47 0.38
N ILE A 73 -5.98 15.74 1.31
CA ILE A 73 -5.06 16.32 2.30
C ILE A 73 -3.87 16.97 1.60
N GLY A 74 -3.26 16.30 0.61
CA GLY A 74 -2.17 16.89 -0.18
C GLY A 74 -2.60 18.12 -0.99
N LYS A 75 -3.79 18.07 -1.59
CA LYS A 75 -4.35 19.16 -2.40
C LYS A 75 -4.74 20.39 -1.58
N LYS A 76 -5.40 20.19 -0.43
CA LYS A 76 -5.86 21.28 0.46
C LYS A 76 -4.81 21.74 1.47
N GLY A 77 -3.78 20.93 1.73
CA GLY A 77 -2.76 21.19 2.75
C GLY A 77 -1.92 22.45 2.53
N GLY A 78 -2.02 23.08 1.35
CA GLY A 78 -1.42 24.37 1.02
C GLY A 78 0.09 24.40 1.21
N ASP A 79 0.67 25.60 1.19
CA ASP A 79 2.12 25.80 1.39
C ASP A 79 2.58 25.38 2.80
N ALA A 80 1.68 25.33 3.80
CA ALA A 80 2.03 25.01 5.19
C ALA A 80 2.33 23.53 5.43
N LEU A 81 1.49 22.60 4.93
CA LEU A 81 1.78 21.16 5.04
C LEU A 81 2.97 20.77 4.14
N VAL A 82 3.05 21.45 3.00
CA VAL A 82 4.06 21.26 1.98
C VAL A 82 5.43 21.71 2.50
N SER A 83 5.59 22.95 2.99
CA SER A 83 6.86 23.47 3.53
C SER A 83 7.37 22.75 4.78
N LYS A 84 6.46 22.22 5.62
CA LYS A 84 6.84 21.54 6.87
C LYS A 84 7.27 20.09 6.68
N ARG A 85 6.78 19.42 5.62
CA ARG A 85 7.03 17.98 5.37
C ARG A 85 7.82 17.71 4.08
N PHE A 86 7.89 18.67 3.16
CA PHE A 86 8.60 18.56 1.89
C PHE A 86 9.36 19.85 1.54
N THR A 87 10.63 19.74 1.17
CA THR A 87 11.38 20.87 0.62
C THR A 87 10.82 21.29 -0.74
N THR A 88 10.89 22.57 -1.11
CA THR A 88 10.52 23.11 -2.44
C THR A 88 11.03 22.22 -3.59
N ARG A 89 12.29 21.78 -3.48
CA ARG A 89 12.95 20.87 -4.45
C ARG A 89 12.26 19.50 -4.58
N ASN A 90 11.72 18.94 -3.50
CA ASN A 90 11.01 17.65 -3.53
C ASN A 90 9.65 17.78 -4.22
N ILE A 91 8.97 18.91 -4.03
CA ILE A 91 7.70 19.21 -4.69
C ILE A 91 7.92 19.47 -6.17
N GLU A 92 8.96 20.22 -6.53
CA GLU A 92 9.34 20.42 -7.94
C GLU A 92 9.69 19.10 -8.62
N ARG A 93 10.48 18.24 -7.97
CA ARG A 93 10.76 16.89 -8.49
C ARG A 93 9.50 16.06 -8.66
N ALA A 94 8.58 16.11 -7.70
CA ALA A 94 7.31 15.41 -7.79
C ALA A 94 6.48 15.94 -8.97
N LYS A 95 6.32 17.26 -9.07
CA LYS A 95 5.62 17.92 -10.19
C LYS A 95 6.27 17.57 -11.53
N ALA A 96 7.59 17.63 -11.64
CA ALA A 96 8.33 17.26 -12.85
C ALA A 96 8.12 15.77 -13.21
N SER A 97 8.10 14.87 -12.22
CA SER A 97 7.80 13.45 -12.46
C SER A 97 6.37 13.24 -12.96
N PHE A 98 5.39 13.96 -12.38
CA PHE A 98 4.00 13.95 -12.87
C PHE A 98 3.83 14.62 -14.24
N GLN A 99 4.60 15.64 -14.57
CA GLN A 99 4.61 16.22 -15.92
C GLN A 99 5.19 15.26 -16.95
N ARG A 100 6.26 14.53 -16.58
CA ARG A 100 6.98 13.63 -17.50
C ARG A 100 6.30 12.28 -17.69
N HIS A 101 5.80 11.67 -16.61
CA HIS A 101 5.25 10.31 -16.63
C HIS A 101 3.73 10.28 -16.38
N GLY A 102 3.11 11.42 -16.06
CA GLY A 102 1.67 11.52 -15.86
C GLY A 102 1.17 10.61 -14.74
N VAL A 103 0.11 9.87 -15.03
CA VAL A 103 -0.53 8.93 -14.11
C VAL A 103 0.33 7.72 -13.76
N MET A 104 1.36 7.41 -14.56
CA MET A 104 2.27 6.30 -14.30
C MET A 104 3.04 6.48 -12.99
N THR A 105 3.24 7.73 -12.56
CA THR A 105 3.88 8.09 -11.28
C THR A 105 3.10 7.60 -10.06
N VAL A 106 1.80 7.31 -10.20
CA VAL A 106 0.97 6.70 -9.14
C VAL A 106 0.73 5.22 -9.44
N LEU A 107 0.49 4.88 -10.71
CA LEU A 107 0.20 3.50 -11.12
C LEU A 107 1.34 2.55 -10.79
N ILE A 108 2.59 2.89 -11.14
CA ILE A 108 3.73 1.99 -10.93
C ILE A 108 3.92 1.72 -9.43
N PRO A 109 4.03 2.73 -8.55
CA PRO A 109 4.13 2.48 -7.11
C PRO A 109 2.95 1.71 -6.52
N SER A 110 1.75 1.83 -7.09
CA SER A 110 0.56 1.11 -6.59
C SER A 110 0.56 -0.39 -6.92
N LEU A 111 1.33 -0.81 -7.91
CA LEU A 111 1.54 -2.21 -8.27
C LEU A 111 2.67 -2.85 -7.43
N LEU A 112 3.64 -2.04 -7.00
CA LEU A 112 4.83 -2.53 -6.32
C LEU A 112 4.51 -3.20 -4.97
N PRO A 113 5.27 -4.24 -4.59
CA PRO A 113 5.18 -4.86 -3.28
C PRO A 113 5.70 -3.94 -2.16
N PRO A 114 5.36 -4.28 -0.90
CA PRO A 114 6.01 -3.72 0.27
C PRO A 114 7.52 -3.87 0.13
N PRO A 115 8.36 -2.88 0.46
CA PRO A 115 8.12 -1.63 1.19
C PRO A 115 8.02 -0.37 0.28
N ALA A 116 7.50 -0.50 -0.95
CA ALA A 116 7.48 0.61 -1.89
C ALA A 116 6.70 1.84 -1.35
N PRO A 117 7.21 3.08 -1.51
CA PRO A 117 6.65 4.27 -0.88
C PRO A 117 5.38 4.81 -1.60
N PHE A 118 4.41 3.96 -1.87
CA PHE A 118 3.17 4.29 -2.59
C PHE A 118 2.41 5.49 -2.00
N LYS A 119 2.25 5.54 -0.67
CA LYS A 119 1.48 6.60 0.02
C LYS A 119 2.07 7.99 -0.20
N ILE A 120 3.39 8.09 -0.37
CA ILE A 120 4.07 9.36 -0.66
C ILE A 120 3.65 9.86 -2.03
N PHE A 121 3.60 8.98 -3.05
CA PHE A 121 3.14 9.35 -4.39
C PHE A 121 1.67 9.76 -4.42
N VAL A 122 0.81 9.13 -3.61
CA VAL A 122 -0.59 9.55 -3.44
C VAL A 122 -0.69 10.98 -2.89
N LEU A 123 0.06 11.29 -1.83
CA LEU A 123 0.06 12.61 -1.24
C LEU A 123 0.62 13.66 -2.22
N LEU A 124 1.72 13.33 -2.90
CA LEU A 124 2.34 14.20 -3.90
C LEU A 124 1.44 14.44 -5.12
N ALA A 125 0.62 13.46 -5.52
CA ALA A 125 -0.39 13.65 -6.57
C ALA A 125 -1.41 14.74 -6.17
N GLY A 126 -1.79 14.79 -4.89
CA GLY A 126 -2.62 15.84 -4.32
C GLY A 126 -1.95 17.21 -4.39
N VAL A 127 -0.71 17.30 -3.91
CA VAL A 127 0.09 18.54 -3.93
C VAL A 127 0.28 19.07 -5.37
N ALA A 128 0.54 18.16 -6.31
CA ALA A 128 0.71 18.48 -7.73
C ALA A 128 -0.61 18.77 -8.47
N HIS A 129 -1.77 18.73 -7.78
CA HIS A 129 -3.08 19.01 -8.36
C HIS A 129 -3.41 18.13 -9.58
N VAL A 130 -2.97 16.87 -9.57
CA VAL A 130 -3.26 15.90 -10.64
C VAL A 130 -4.77 15.74 -10.78
N ASP A 131 -5.29 15.61 -12.00
CA ASP A 131 -6.70 15.36 -12.24
C ASP A 131 -7.22 14.15 -11.43
N VAL A 132 -8.31 14.34 -10.70
CA VAL A 132 -8.85 13.34 -9.76
C VAL A 132 -9.29 12.08 -10.49
N ARG A 133 -9.86 12.19 -11.69
CA ARG A 133 -10.33 11.03 -12.45
C ARG A 133 -9.16 10.17 -12.88
N LYS A 134 -8.10 10.81 -13.42
CA LYS A 134 -6.85 10.13 -13.77
C LYS A 134 -6.22 9.45 -12.56
N PHE A 135 -6.15 10.16 -11.43
CA PHE A 135 -5.64 9.61 -10.18
C PHE A 135 -6.42 8.36 -9.72
N VAL A 136 -7.75 8.44 -9.65
CA VAL A 136 -8.61 7.31 -9.27
C VAL A 136 -8.42 6.14 -10.22
N LEU A 137 -8.34 6.39 -11.54
CA LEU A 137 -8.12 5.33 -12.52
C LEU A 137 -6.78 4.62 -12.30
N ALA A 138 -5.71 5.37 -12.05
CA ALA A 138 -4.39 4.80 -11.78
C ALA A 138 -4.39 3.96 -10.50
N VAL A 139 -4.99 4.45 -9.42
CA VAL A 139 -5.10 3.69 -8.16
C VAL A 139 -5.98 2.45 -8.36
N ALA A 140 -7.12 2.58 -9.04
CA ALA A 140 -8.04 1.47 -9.31
C ALA A 140 -7.35 0.36 -10.11
N LEU A 141 -6.62 0.71 -11.17
CA LEU A 141 -5.88 -0.25 -11.98
C LEU A 141 -4.78 -0.93 -11.17
N GLY A 142 -3.91 -0.17 -10.49
CA GLY A 142 -2.79 -0.80 -9.81
C GLY A 142 -3.20 -1.57 -8.56
N ARG A 143 -4.10 -1.03 -7.73
CA ARG A 143 -4.64 -1.75 -6.56
C ARG A 143 -5.55 -2.89 -6.97
N GLY A 144 -6.35 -2.73 -8.00
CA GLY A 144 -7.18 -3.79 -8.57
C GLY A 144 -6.36 -4.98 -9.05
N VAL A 145 -5.37 -4.72 -9.91
CA VAL A 145 -4.45 -5.76 -10.40
C VAL A 145 -3.72 -6.43 -9.24
N ARG A 146 -3.22 -5.66 -8.28
CA ARG A 146 -2.52 -6.18 -7.11
C ARG A 146 -3.40 -7.10 -6.26
N TYR A 147 -4.59 -6.65 -5.86
CA TYR A 147 -5.47 -7.45 -5.00
C TYR A 147 -6.05 -8.66 -5.74
N LEU A 148 -6.31 -8.56 -7.04
CA LEU A 148 -6.66 -9.72 -7.85
C LEU A 148 -5.51 -10.71 -7.95
N ALA A 149 -4.28 -10.25 -8.23
CA ALA A 149 -3.11 -11.11 -8.31
C ALA A 149 -2.86 -11.85 -6.98
N LEU A 150 -2.90 -11.13 -5.85
CA LEU A 150 -2.81 -11.72 -4.51
C LEU A 150 -3.95 -12.70 -4.24
N GLY A 151 -5.17 -12.34 -4.61
CA GLY A 151 -6.34 -13.19 -4.45
C GLY A 151 -6.22 -14.49 -5.25
N PHE A 152 -5.88 -14.43 -6.54
CA PHE A 152 -5.68 -15.62 -7.36
C PHE A 152 -4.52 -16.48 -6.86
N LEU A 153 -3.43 -15.86 -6.41
CA LEU A 153 -2.33 -16.59 -5.79
C LEU A 153 -2.77 -17.29 -4.49
N ALA A 154 -3.65 -16.67 -3.71
CA ALA A 154 -4.23 -17.29 -2.51
C ALA A 154 -5.21 -18.43 -2.84
N VAL A 155 -5.96 -18.37 -3.95
CA VAL A 155 -6.81 -19.48 -4.39
C VAL A 155 -5.96 -20.72 -4.67
N GLU A 156 -4.86 -20.54 -5.39
CA GLU A 156 -4.00 -21.63 -5.87
C GLU A 156 -3.05 -22.15 -4.77
N TYR A 157 -2.41 -21.24 -4.04
CA TYR A 157 -1.32 -21.57 -3.11
C TYR A 157 -1.65 -21.32 -1.64
N GLY A 158 -2.80 -20.73 -1.31
CA GLY A 158 -3.14 -20.32 0.06
C GLY A 158 -3.07 -21.45 1.07
N ASP A 159 -3.63 -22.62 0.75
CA ASP A 159 -3.62 -23.79 1.64
C ASP A 159 -2.21 -24.33 1.87
N ARG A 160 -1.40 -24.39 0.79
CA ARG A 160 0.01 -24.83 0.86
C ARG A 160 0.84 -23.85 1.66
N ALA A 161 0.61 -22.55 1.47
CA ALA A 161 1.29 -21.50 2.20
C ALA A 161 0.92 -21.55 3.69
N LEU A 162 -0.36 -21.75 4.04
CA LEU A 162 -0.80 -21.89 5.44
C LEU A 162 -0.17 -23.11 6.11
N ALA A 163 -0.19 -24.27 5.44
CA ALA A 163 0.43 -25.49 5.97
C ALA A 163 1.94 -25.30 6.20
N TYR A 164 2.64 -24.70 5.24
CA TYR A 164 4.07 -24.41 5.37
C TYR A 164 4.36 -23.40 6.49
N LEU A 165 3.52 -22.38 6.68
CA LEU A 165 3.63 -21.41 7.77
C LEU A 165 3.39 -22.06 9.14
N HIS A 166 2.47 -23.02 9.25
CA HIS A 166 2.24 -23.76 10.50
C HIS A 166 3.43 -24.65 10.86
N GLU A 167 4.02 -25.33 9.88
CA GLU A 167 5.15 -26.24 10.10
C GLU A 167 6.50 -25.53 10.26
N ASN A 168 6.70 -24.41 9.55
CA ASN A 168 7.99 -23.71 9.46
C ASN A 168 7.93 -22.24 9.88
N GLY A 169 6.90 -21.84 10.65
CA GLY A 169 6.63 -20.42 10.97
C GLY A 169 7.82 -19.66 11.54
N VAL A 170 8.63 -20.30 12.38
CA VAL A 170 9.87 -19.72 12.94
C VAL A 170 10.94 -19.49 11.86
N LYS A 171 11.09 -20.41 10.90
CA LYS A 171 12.05 -20.24 9.79
C LYS A 171 11.57 -19.14 8.85
N VAL A 172 10.27 -19.11 8.53
CA VAL A 172 9.68 -18.09 7.64
C VAL A 172 9.84 -16.69 8.26
N SER A 173 9.60 -16.54 9.57
CA SER A 173 9.77 -15.25 10.25
C SER A 173 11.24 -14.83 10.31
N LEU A 174 12.17 -15.75 10.57
CA LEU A 174 13.61 -15.47 10.55
C LEU A 174 14.10 -15.05 9.16
N ILE A 175 13.65 -15.72 8.09
CA ILE A 175 13.97 -15.34 6.72
C ILE A 175 13.40 -13.96 6.40
N ALA A 176 12.14 -13.68 6.77
CA ALA A 176 11.53 -12.38 6.54
C ALA A 176 12.30 -11.25 7.26
N VAL A 177 12.67 -11.45 8.53
CA VAL A 177 13.50 -10.51 9.28
C VAL A 177 14.88 -10.35 8.64
N GLY A 178 15.50 -11.44 8.19
CA GLY A 178 16.78 -11.42 7.50
C GLY A 178 16.74 -10.62 6.20
N VAL A 179 15.69 -10.81 5.38
CA VAL A 179 15.50 -10.05 4.13
C VAL A 179 15.26 -8.57 4.41
N LEU A 180 14.42 -8.24 5.40
CA LEU A 180 14.19 -6.84 5.80
C LEU A 180 15.47 -6.18 6.33
N ALA A 181 16.23 -6.89 7.16
CA ALA A 181 17.50 -6.41 7.69
C ALA A 181 18.54 -6.22 6.56
N ALA A 182 18.65 -7.18 5.64
CA ALA A 182 19.53 -7.09 4.48
C ALA A 182 19.15 -5.93 3.56
N GLY A 183 17.85 -5.75 3.28
CA GLY A 183 17.34 -4.62 2.50
C GLY A 183 17.62 -3.28 3.19
N PHE A 184 17.47 -3.21 4.52
CA PHE A 184 17.78 -2.01 5.30
C PHE A 184 19.29 -1.70 5.31
N VAL A 185 20.14 -2.71 5.48
CA VAL A 185 21.60 -2.55 5.41
C VAL A 185 22.03 -2.09 4.01
N ALA A 186 21.49 -2.71 2.96
CA ALA A 186 21.76 -2.30 1.58
C ALA A 186 21.35 -0.83 1.34
N TYR A 187 20.18 -0.41 1.84
CA TYR A 187 19.75 0.98 1.79
C TYR A 187 20.70 1.93 2.53
N LEU A 188 21.18 1.56 3.72
CA LEU A 188 22.14 2.37 4.47
C LEU A 188 23.48 2.51 3.73
N VAL A 189 23.99 1.42 3.14
CA VAL A 189 25.24 1.44 2.37
C VAL A 189 25.09 2.31 1.11
N TRP A 190 23.98 2.17 0.40
CA TRP A 190 23.71 2.94 -0.82
C TRP A 190 23.52 4.44 -0.52
N SER A 191 22.81 4.79 0.55
CA SER A 191 22.62 6.19 0.94
C SER A 191 23.92 6.86 1.41
N LYS A 192 24.83 6.12 2.06
CA LYS A 192 26.17 6.62 2.40
C LYS A 192 27.04 6.83 1.15
N ALA A 193 26.96 5.92 0.18
CA ALA A 193 27.70 6.05 -1.08
C ALA A 193 27.26 7.27 -1.90
N ASP A 194 25.95 7.56 -1.95
CA ASP A 194 25.43 8.76 -2.63
C ASP A 194 25.81 10.06 -1.93
N ALA A 195 25.82 10.08 -0.58
CA ALA A 195 26.23 11.25 0.20
C ALA A 195 27.71 11.62 0.01
N GLN A 196 28.56 10.63 -0.26
CA GLN A 196 30.00 10.82 -0.45
C GLN A 196 30.35 11.27 -1.88
N LYS A 197 29.48 11.03 -2.86
CA LYS A 197 29.66 11.43 -4.26
C LYS A 197 29.20 12.87 -4.55
N SER A 198 28.46 13.50 -3.64
CA SER A 198 27.99 14.89 -3.72
C SER A 198 28.87 15.91 -2.98
N ARG A 199 30.05 15.49 -2.51
CA ARG A 199 31.03 16.32 -1.81
C ARG A 199 32.27 16.48 -2.68
#